data_AF-A0A126RM02-F1
#
_entry.id   AF-A0A126RM02-F1
#
_cell.length_a   1.000
_cell.length_b   1.000
_cell.length_c   1.000
_cell.angle_alpha   90.00
_cell.angle_beta   90.00
_cell.angle_gamma   90.00
#
_symmetry.space_group_name_H-M   'P 1'
#
loop_
_entity.id
_entity.type
_entity.pdbx_description
1 polymer ?
#
loop_
_entity_poly.entity_id
_entity_poly.type
_entity_poly.pdbx_seq_one_letter_code
_entity_poly.pdbx_strand_id
1 'polypeptide(L)'
;MMSKHATSGALLESGSSAVPMANPLIVALSAWDLISIRTYGCLVTATRWFEPGEGPGGIAIEALRLGDVAVVSARDMLRVPNFGRRCYFDLYAAMKMFGWSWGHALERETEQDRRRMEAALAARAHLATQRREALERAGALRDLHDREGLTRKDIARRVGLSESVVQRKIAEIRKVEEMRSRYPLMHGERTLN
;
A
#
# COMPACT_ATOMS: atom_id res chain seq x y z
N MET A 1 34.39 -61.26 -8.90
CA MET A 1 33.93 -60.81 -10.23
C MET A 1 33.31 -59.43 -10.10
N MET A 2 33.85 -58.46 -10.85
CA MET A 2 33.31 -57.17 -11.33
C MET A 2 32.70 -56.17 -10.30
N SER A 3 33.36 -55.06 -9.94
CA SER A 3 33.68 -53.77 -10.64
C SER A 3 32.55 -52.74 -10.81
N LYS A 4 32.79 -51.55 -10.21
CA LYS A 4 32.41 -50.16 -10.60
C LYS A 4 30.93 -49.76 -10.36
N HIS A 5 30.57 -48.57 -9.85
CA HIS A 5 31.15 -47.22 -9.98
C HIS A 5 30.90 -46.36 -8.72
N ALA A 6 31.87 -45.50 -8.39
CA ALA A 6 31.66 -44.22 -7.70
C ALA A 6 31.25 -43.16 -8.73
N THR A 7 30.43 -42.17 -8.36
CA THR A 7 30.39 -40.75 -8.83
C THR A 7 29.27 -40.06 -8.02
N SER A 8 29.61 -39.19 -7.07
CA SER A 8 29.57 -37.71 -7.18
C SER A 8 28.17 -37.12 -7.36
N GLY A 9 27.76 -36.31 -6.38
CA GLY A 9 26.48 -35.60 -6.39
C GLY A 9 26.30 -34.72 -5.15
N ALA A 10 27.35 -33.97 -4.79
CA ALA A 10 27.19 -32.76 -3.98
C ALA A 10 26.70 -31.63 -4.89
N LEU A 11 25.92 -30.71 -4.30
CA LEU A 11 25.39 -29.44 -4.81
C LEU A 11 23.92 -29.46 -5.21
N LEU A 12 23.29 -28.32 -4.86
CA LEU A 12 21.92 -27.87 -5.12
C LEU A 12 20.96 -28.28 -3.99
N GLU A 13 20.40 -27.38 -3.18
CA GLU A 13 20.30 -25.94 -3.30
C GLU A 13 20.44 -25.32 -1.93
N SER A 14 21.33 -24.34 -1.84
CA SER A 14 21.30 -23.29 -0.84
C SER A 14 19.87 -22.79 -0.77
N GLY A 15 19.15 -23.20 0.26
CA GLY A 15 17.91 -22.57 0.66
C GLY A 15 18.26 -21.12 0.87
N SER A 16 17.99 -20.31 -0.16
CA SER A 16 17.91 -18.87 -0.05
C SER A 16 16.80 -18.65 0.95
N SER A 17 17.19 -18.63 2.22
CA SER A 17 16.49 -17.92 3.26
C SER A 17 16.44 -16.49 2.74
N ALA A 18 15.42 -16.23 1.92
CA ALA A 18 14.95 -14.89 1.69
C ALA A 18 14.61 -14.44 3.10
N VAL A 19 15.55 -13.68 3.68
CA VAL A 19 15.34 -12.90 4.89
C VAL A 19 13.94 -12.33 4.70
N PRO A 20 12.97 -12.64 5.57
CA PRO A 20 11.66 -12.07 5.45
C PRO A 20 11.87 -10.59 5.73
N MET A 21 12.17 -9.82 4.67
CA MET A 21 12.14 -8.38 4.72
C MET A 21 10.75 -8.12 5.24
N ALA A 22 10.69 -7.65 6.48
CA ALA A 22 9.50 -7.10 7.08
C ALA A 22 9.04 -6.02 6.13
N ASN A 23 8.22 -6.39 5.16
CA ASN A 23 7.71 -5.47 4.17
C ASN A 23 6.57 -4.80 4.92
N PRO A 24 6.68 -3.51 5.28
CA PRO A 24 5.68 -2.78 6.03
C PRO A 24 4.48 -2.58 5.10
N LEU A 25 3.73 -3.65 4.85
CA LEU A 25 2.83 -3.76 3.72
C LEU A 25 1.75 -2.69 3.82
N ILE A 26 1.28 -2.37 5.02
CA ILE A 26 0.34 -1.27 5.25
C ILE A 26 0.92 0.09 4.86
N VAL A 27 2.20 0.35 5.15
CA VAL A 27 2.89 1.57 4.74
C VAL A 27 3.06 1.60 3.22
N ALA A 28 3.41 0.46 2.61
CA ALA A 28 3.49 0.32 1.16
C ALA A 28 2.12 0.57 0.49
N LEU A 29 1.04 -0.04 1.00
CA LEU A 29 -0.32 0.19 0.50
C LEU A 29 -0.70 1.67 0.54
N SER A 30 -0.28 2.42 1.56
CA SER A 30 -0.51 3.87 1.60
C SER A 30 0.38 4.63 0.61
N ALA A 31 1.66 4.27 0.48
CA ALA A 31 2.61 4.93 -0.42
C ALA A 31 2.25 4.74 -1.91
N TRP A 32 1.57 3.63 -2.22
CA TRP A 32 1.11 3.28 -3.55
C TRP A 32 -0.38 3.58 -3.78
N ASP A 33 -1.01 4.33 -2.87
CA ASP A 33 -2.43 4.72 -2.96
C ASP A 33 -3.39 3.52 -3.11
N LEU A 34 -3.07 2.37 -2.52
CA LEU A 34 -3.94 1.20 -2.44
C LEU A 34 -4.88 1.24 -1.23
N ILE A 35 -4.49 1.91 -0.15
CA ILE A 35 -5.39 2.34 0.94
C ILE A 35 -5.38 3.87 1.09
N SER A 36 -6.45 4.45 1.62
CA SER A 36 -6.56 5.89 1.84
C SER A 36 -5.73 6.31 3.05
N ILE A 37 -5.32 7.59 3.08
CA ILE A 37 -4.64 8.17 4.25
C ILE A 37 -5.48 8.05 5.52
N ARG A 38 -6.82 8.07 5.39
CA ARG A 38 -7.74 7.85 6.50
C ARG A 38 -7.63 6.41 7.01
N THR A 39 -7.68 5.43 6.12
CA THR A 39 -7.54 4.00 6.47
C THR A 39 -6.17 3.74 7.10
N TYR A 40 -5.10 4.29 6.51
CA TYR A 40 -3.76 4.25 7.11
C TYR A 40 -3.75 4.83 8.52
N GLY A 41 -4.28 6.04 8.71
CA GLY A 41 -4.35 6.68 10.03
C GLY A 41 -5.17 5.90 11.05
N CYS A 42 -6.26 5.24 10.62
CA CYS A 42 -7.01 4.34 11.48
C CYS A 42 -6.22 3.08 11.84
N LEU A 43 -5.41 2.55 10.92
CA LEU A 43 -4.56 1.40 11.21
C LEU A 43 -3.41 1.75 12.15
N VAL A 44 -2.83 2.95 12.03
CA VAL A 44 -1.84 3.48 12.97
C VAL A 44 -2.41 3.50 14.40
N THR A 45 -3.66 3.96 14.58
CA THR A 45 -4.31 3.95 15.89
C THR A 45 -4.82 2.58 16.31
N ALA A 46 -5.05 1.69 15.34
CA ALA A 46 -5.45 0.30 15.56
C ALA A 46 -4.30 -0.59 16.01
N THR A 47 -3.03 -0.20 15.81
CA THR A 47 -1.84 -0.97 16.22
C THR A 47 -1.99 -1.60 17.60
N ARG A 48 -2.44 -0.82 18.60
CA ARG A 48 -2.72 -1.27 19.99
C ARG A 48 -3.74 -2.41 20.15
N TRP A 49 -4.53 -2.70 19.11
CA TRP A 49 -5.54 -3.76 19.06
C TRP A 49 -5.01 -5.05 18.43
N PHE A 50 -3.81 -5.00 17.84
CA PHE A 50 -3.11 -6.15 17.29
C PHE A 50 -1.98 -6.50 18.25
N GLU A 51 -2.26 -7.33 19.25
CA GLU A 51 -1.23 -7.89 20.13
C GLU A 51 -0.95 -9.35 19.78
N PRO A 52 0.30 -9.83 19.93
CA PRO A 52 0.54 -11.24 20.17
C PRO A 52 0.06 -11.61 21.58
N GLY A 53 -1.25 -11.86 21.69
CA GLY A 53 -1.79 -12.80 22.68
C GLY A 53 -2.08 -12.35 24.11
N GLU A 54 -2.61 -11.14 24.39
CA GLU A 54 -3.61 -10.83 25.47
C GLU A 54 -3.52 -9.39 26.03
N GLY A 55 -3.70 -8.32 25.23
CA GLY A 55 -3.75 -6.96 25.82
C GLY A 55 -3.41 -5.80 24.88
N PRO A 56 -3.33 -4.55 25.39
CA PRO A 56 -2.95 -3.39 24.59
C PRO A 56 -1.44 -3.16 24.59
N GLY A 57 -0.80 -3.56 23.49
CA GLY A 57 0.66 -3.57 23.30
C GLY A 57 1.00 -3.96 21.86
N GLY A 58 0.58 -3.08 20.96
CA GLY A 58 0.39 -3.35 19.53
C GLY A 58 1.61 -3.66 18.67
N ILE A 59 1.35 -4.28 17.51
CA ILE A 59 2.30 -4.32 16.38
C ILE A 59 2.44 -2.90 15.81
N ALA A 60 3.66 -2.35 15.78
CA ALA A 60 3.95 -1.08 15.12
C ALA A 60 3.45 -1.08 13.66
N ILE A 61 3.01 0.06 13.12
CA ILE A 61 2.39 0.09 11.78
C ILE A 61 3.36 -0.38 10.68
N GLU A 62 4.66 -0.22 10.90
CA GLU A 62 5.75 -0.70 10.06
C GLU A 62 5.92 -2.23 10.13
N ALA A 63 5.47 -2.86 11.22
CA ALA A 63 5.47 -4.31 11.36
C ALA A 63 4.11 -4.95 11.04
N LEU A 64 3.04 -4.14 10.96
CA LEU A 64 1.67 -4.61 10.74
C LEU A 64 1.51 -5.21 9.34
N ARG A 65 1.14 -6.48 9.26
CA ARG A 65 0.87 -7.20 8.01
C ARG A 65 -0.63 -7.25 7.74
N LEU A 66 -1.00 -7.44 6.48
CA LEU A 66 -2.39 -7.71 6.11
C LEU A 66 -2.94 -8.97 6.78
N GLY A 67 -2.11 -9.98 7.03
CA GLY A 67 -2.51 -11.18 7.78
C GLY A 67 -2.88 -10.90 9.23
N ASP A 68 -2.14 -10.00 9.90
CA ASP A 68 -2.43 -9.61 11.29
C ASP A 68 -3.76 -8.84 11.37
N VAL A 69 -4.07 -8.06 10.34
CA VAL A 69 -5.37 -7.42 10.18
C VAL A 69 -6.46 -8.46 9.87
N ALA A 70 -6.16 -9.43 9.00
CA ALA A 70 -7.11 -10.43 8.52
C ALA A 70 -7.67 -11.30 9.65
N VAL A 71 -6.87 -11.61 10.67
CA VAL A 71 -7.31 -12.44 11.80
C VAL A 71 -8.29 -11.71 12.73
N VAL A 72 -8.35 -10.37 12.67
CA VAL A 72 -9.31 -9.58 13.45
C VAL A 72 -10.67 -9.59 12.76
N SER A 73 -11.75 -9.78 13.54
CA SER A 73 -13.10 -9.75 13.00
C SER A 73 -13.44 -8.37 12.41
N ALA A 74 -14.24 -8.33 11.35
CA ALA A 74 -14.73 -7.06 10.79
C ALA A 74 -15.45 -6.20 11.86
N ARG A 75 -16.13 -6.85 12.80
CA ARG A 75 -16.82 -6.21 13.92
C ARG A 75 -15.85 -5.49 14.86
N ASP A 76 -14.72 -6.11 15.18
CA ASP A 76 -13.73 -5.51 16.07
C ASP A 76 -12.96 -4.39 15.38
N MET A 77 -12.68 -4.54 14.08
CA MET A 77 -12.12 -3.44 13.29
C MET A 77 -13.02 -2.20 13.27
N LEU A 78 -14.34 -2.37 13.20
CA LEU A 78 -15.30 -1.26 13.27
C LEU A 78 -15.36 -0.56 14.65
N ARG A 79 -14.72 -1.13 15.69
CA ARG A 79 -14.56 -0.48 17.01
C ARG A 79 -13.34 0.44 17.06
N VAL A 80 -12.42 0.34 16.11
CA VAL A 80 -11.27 1.23 16.03
C VAL A 80 -11.77 2.67 15.79
N PRO A 81 -11.31 3.66 16.58
CA PRO A 81 -11.70 5.05 16.37
C PRO A 81 -11.49 5.51 14.92
N ASN A 82 -12.52 6.12 14.33
CA ASN A 82 -12.55 6.61 12.95
C ASN A 82 -12.55 5.54 11.84
N PHE A 83 -12.40 4.26 12.18
CA PHE A 83 -12.47 3.14 11.25
C PHE A 83 -13.93 2.81 10.93
N GLY A 84 -14.45 3.44 9.87
CA GLY A 84 -15.82 3.21 9.39
C GLY A 84 -15.89 2.25 8.21
N ARG A 85 -17.10 2.08 7.68
CA ARG A 85 -17.37 1.26 6.47
C ARG A 85 -16.49 1.61 5.27
N ARG A 86 -16.14 2.89 5.08
CA ARG A 86 -15.21 3.30 4.02
C ARG A 86 -13.82 2.69 4.21
N CYS A 87 -13.29 2.71 5.42
CA CYS A 87 -11.98 2.13 5.74
C CYS A 87 -12.01 0.59 5.66
N TYR A 88 -13.14 -0.01 6.04
CA TYR A 88 -13.39 -1.43 5.87
C TYR A 88 -13.31 -1.86 4.39
N PHE A 89 -14.07 -1.22 3.49
CA PHE A 89 -14.06 -1.59 2.07
C PHE A 89 -12.71 -1.32 1.39
N ASP A 90 -12.05 -0.23 1.78
CA ASP A 90 -10.73 0.17 1.32
C ASP A 90 -9.68 -0.90 1.66
N LEU A 91 -9.66 -1.34 2.92
CA LEU A 91 -8.76 -2.37 3.39
C LEU A 91 -9.14 -3.76 2.86
N TYR A 92 -10.43 -4.05 2.72
CA TYR A 92 -10.91 -5.31 2.13
C TYR A 92 -10.48 -5.48 0.68
N ALA A 93 -10.56 -4.43 -0.14
CA ALA A 93 -10.04 -4.49 -1.50
C ALA A 93 -8.52 -4.64 -1.55
N ALA A 94 -7.80 -3.94 -0.67
CA ALA A 94 -6.37 -4.19 -0.48
C ALA A 94 -6.10 -5.64 -0.11
N MET A 95 -6.81 -6.22 0.85
CA MET A 95 -6.65 -7.63 1.20
C MET A 95 -6.93 -8.56 0.02
N LYS A 96 -8.01 -8.32 -0.75
CA LYS A 96 -8.37 -9.14 -1.91
C LYS A 96 -7.33 -9.14 -3.02
N MET A 97 -6.70 -7.99 -3.31
CA MET A 97 -5.60 -7.91 -4.29
C MET A 97 -4.43 -8.84 -3.95
N PHE A 98 -4.20 -9.08 -2.65
CA PHE A 98 -3.10 -9.87 -2.13
C PHE A 98 -3.55 -11.27 -1.66
N GLY A 99 -4.77 -11.70 -2.01
CA GLY A 99 -5.31 -13.02 -1.66
C GLY A 99 -5.78 -13.19 -0.20
N TRP A 100 -5.92 -12.11 0.57
CA TRP A 100 -6.38 -12.13 1.96
C TRP A 100 -7.89 -11.86 2.10
N SER A 101 -8.47 -12.33 3.19
CA SER A 101 -9.86 -12.06 3.59
C SER A 101 -9.98 -11.96 5.11
N TRP A 102 -11.02 -11.28 5.60
CA TRP A 102 -11.35 -11.25 7.02
C TRP A 102 -11.64 -12.65 7.56
N GLY A 103 -11.09 -12.99 8.73
CA GLY A 103 -11.24 -14.30 9.37
C GLY A 103 -12.68 -14.65 9.73
N HIS A 104 -13.49 -13.63 10.01
CA HIS A 104 -14.94 -13.73 10.08
C HIS A 104 -15.56 -12.61 9.25
N ALA A 105 -16.18 -12.97 8.12
CA ALA A 105 -17.00 -12.05 7.34
C ALA A 105 -18.14 -11.50 8.21
N LEU A 106 -18.59 -10.27 7.94
CA LEU A 106 -19.83 -9.76 8.52
C LEU A 106 -20.94 -10.78 8.27
N GLU A 107 -21.53 -11.32 9.34
CA GLU A 107 -22.66 -12.24 9.24
C GLU A 107 -23.75 -11.61 8.37
N ARG A 108 -23.94 -12.21 7.18
CA ARG A 108 -24.79 -11.75 6.08
C ARG A 108 -24.40 -10.36 5.54
N GLU A 109 -23.44 -10.35 4.63
CA GLU A 109 -23.28 -9.24 3.69
C GLU A 109 -24.61 -9.03 2.95
N THR A 110 -25.25 -7.88 3.18
CA THR A 110 -26.49 -7.56 2.49
C THR A 110 -26.18 -7.12 1.06
N GLU A 111 -27.16 -7.28 0.16
CA GLU A 111 -27.06 -6.74 -1.20
C GLU A 111 -26.82 -5.21 -1.21
N GLN A 112 -27.25 -4.51 -0.16
CA GLN A 112 -26.95 -3.09 0.04
C GLN A 112 -25.48 -2.85 0.40
N ASP A 113 -24.87 -3.73 1.19
CA ASP A 113 -23.45 -3.65 1.54
C ASP A 113 -22.57 -3.93 0.33
N ARG A 114 -22.93 -4.93 -0.49
CA ARG A 114 -22.25 -5.21 -1.76
C ARG A 114 -22.27 -4.01 -2.70
N ARG A 115 -23.44 -3.40 -2.91
CA ARG A 115 -23.56 -2.18 -3.74
C ARG A 115 -22.75 -1.00 -3.20
N ARG A 116 -22.70 -0.82 -1.87
CA ARG A 116 -21.88 0.22 -1.24
C ARG A 116 -20.39 -0.05 -1.40
N MET A 117 -19.98 -1.32 -1.34
CA MET A 117 -18.61 -1.74 -1.59
C MET A 117 -18.23 -1.42 -3.04
N GLU A 118 -19.01 -1.87 -4.02
CA GLU A 118 -18.77 -1.60 -5.44
C GLU A 118 -18.67 -0.10 -5.72
N ALA A 119 -19.58 0.71 -5.16
CA ALA A 119 -19.51 2.16 -5.28
C ALA A 119 -18.25 2.77 -4.64
N ALA A 120 -17.83 2.26 -3.47
CA ALA A 120 -16.61 2.70 -2.81
C ALA A 120 -15.35 2.35 -3.61
N LEU A 121 -15.32 1.16 -4.22
CA LEU A 121 -14.23 0.72 -5.09
C LEU A 121 -14.17 1.52 -6.37
N ALA A 122 -15.31 1.77 -7.02
CA ALA A 122 -15.38 2.62 -8.21
C ALA A 122 -14.93 4.06 -7.91
N ALA A 123 -15.41 4.65 -6.81
CA ALA A 123 -14.98 5.99 -6.38
C ALA A 123 -13.47 6.04 -6.08
N ARG A 124 -12.92 4.95 -5.54
CA ARG A 124 -11.49 4.85 -5.26
C ARG A 124 -10.67 4.70 -6.55
N ALA A 125 -11.09 3.85 -7.48
CA ALA A 125 -10.44 3.72 -8.79
C ALA A 125 -10.38 5.09 -9.50
N HIS A 126 -11.46 5.86 -9.44
CA HIS A 126 -11.48 7.22 -9.97
C HIS A 126 -10.47 8.16 -9.27
N LEU A 127 -10.44 8.17 -7.94
CA LEU A 127 -9.47 8.97 -7.17
C LEU A 127 -8.01 8.54 -7.44
N ALA A 128 -7.77 7.24 -7.61
CA ALA A 128 -6.45 6.70 -7.95
C ALA A 128 -6.00 7.18 -9.33
N THR A 129 -6.90 7.19 -10.32
CA THR A 129 -6.64 7.76 -11.65
C THR A 129 -6.32 9.25 -11.56
N GLN A 130 -7.15 10.05 -10.87
CA GLN A 130 -6.90 11.49 -10.68
C GLN A 130 -5.55 11.77 -10.01
N ARG A 131 -5.17 10.96 -9.00
CA ARG A 131 -3.87 11.07 -8.34
C ARG A 131 -2.73 10.68 -9.27
N ARG A 132 -2.87 9.61 -10.05
CA ARG A 132 -1.87 9.20 -11.04
C ARG A 132 -1.59 10.33 -12.02
N GLU A 133 -2.64 10.92 -12.60
CA GLU A 133 -2.51 12.07 -13.49
C GLU A 133 -1.89 13.29 -12.79
N ALA A 134 -2.21 13.53 -11.52
CA ALA A 134 -1.63 14.62 -10.75
C ALA A 134 -0.13 14.40 -10.48
N LEU A 135 0.27 13.17 -10.19
CA LEU A 135 1.67 12.76 -9.98
C LEU A 135 2.46 12.78 -11.28
N GLU A 136 1.89 12.34 -12.40
CA GLU A 136 2.51 12.45 -13.73
C GLU A 136 2.77 13.91 -14.09
N ARG A 137 1.78 14.79 -13.88
CA ARG A 137 1.95 16.24 -14.05
C ARG A 137 3.05 16.78 -13.15
N ALA A 138 3.10 16.38 -11.88
CA ALA A 138 4.15 16.81 -10.95
C ALA A 138 5.54 16.29 -11.35
N GLY A 139 5.62 15.05 -11.85
CA GLY A 139 6.83 14.44 -12.39
C GLY A 139 7.37 15.20 -13.60
N ALA A 140 6.50 15.64 -14.51
CA ALA A 140 6.90 16.50 -15.63
C ALA A 140 7.49 17.84 -15.14
N LEU A 141 6.92 18.47 -14.10
CA LEU A 141 7.49 19.69 -13.51
C LEU A 141 8.87 19.44 -12.88
N ARG A 142 9.05 18.30 -12.21
CA ARG A 142 10.36 17.90 -11.68
C ARG A 142 11.36 17.70 -12.80
N ASP A 143 10.99 17.02 -13.88
CA ASP A 143 11.90 16.76 -15.00
C ASP A 143 12.34 18.05 -15.70
N LEU A 144 11.43 19.03 -15.87
CA LEU A 144 11.78 20.37 -16.33
C LEU A 144 12.81 21.06 -15.41
N HIS A 145 12.70 20.86 -14.09
CA HIS A 145 13.62 21.45 -13.13
C HIS A 145 14.98 20.75 -13.11
N ASP A 146 14.96 19.42 -12.99
CA ASP A 146 16.14 18.61 -12.67
C ASP A 146 16.93 18.22 -13.93
N ARG A 147 16.27 18.01 -15.07
CA ARG A 147 16.92 17.62 -16.33
C ARG A 147 17.15 18.79 -17.27
N GLU A 148 16.16 19.66 -17.41
CA GLU A 148 16.27 20.83 -18.30
C GLU A 148 16.86 22.06 -17.59
N GLY A 149 17.09 22.00 -16.28
CA GLY A 149 17.72 23.07 -15.51
C GLY A 149 16.87 24.33 -15.36
N LEU A 150 15.56 24.26 -15.65
CA LEU A 150 14.69 25.42 -15.57
C LEU A 150 14.48 25.86 -14.12
N THR A 151 14.48 27.17 -13.89
CA THR A 151 14.11 27.69 -12.58
C THR A 151 12.62 27.48 -12.33
N ARG A 152 12.23 27.37 -11.05
CA ARG A 152 10.82 27.21 -10.67
C ARG A 152 9.95 28.35 -11.17
N LYS A 153 10.51 29.55 -11.27
CA LYS A 153 9.88 30.75 -11.82
C LYS A 153 9.62 30.63 -13.32
N ASP A 154 10.55 30.05 -14.08
CA ASP A 154 10.38 29.86 -15.52
C ASP A 154 9.35 28.78 -15.82
N ILE A 155 9.40 27.67 -15.06
CA ILE A 155 8.39 26.61 -15.12
C ILE A 155 7.00 27.20 -14.82
N ALA A 156 6.86 27.94 -13.72
CA ALA A 156 5.63 28.59 -13.30
C ALA A 156 5.01 29.46 -14.42
N ARG A 157 5.82 30.28 -15.09
CA ARG A 157 5.39 31.10 -16.23
C ARG A 157 4.90 30.24 -17.40
N ARG A 158 5.61 29.15 -17.70
CA ARG A 158 5.29 28.27 -18.84
C ARG A 158 3.98 27.50 -18.64
N VAL A 159 3.66 27.09 -17.41
CA VAL A 159 2.48 26.28 -17.10
C VAL A 159 1.31 27.07 -16.48
N GLY A 160 1.44 28.38 -16.34
CA GLY A 160 0.40 29.23 -15.75
C GLY A 160 0.13 28.97 -14.26
N LEU A 161 1.16 28.56 -13.51
CA LEU A 161 1.08 28.31 -12.06
C LEU A 161 1.91 29.34 -11.29
N SER A 162 1.71 29.42 -9.97
CA SER A 162 2.64 30.15 -9.11
C SER A 162 3.91 29.34 -8.85
N GLU A 163 5.03 30.04 -8.59
CA GLU A 163 6.29 29.41 -8.22
C GLU A 163 6.14 28.50 -6.97
N SER A 164 5.36 28.95 -5.98
CA SER A 164 5.07 28.18 -4.77
C SER A 164 4.33 26.87 -5.06
N VAL A 165 3.40 26.86 -6.01
CA VAL A 165 2.68 25.65 -6.42
C VAL A 165 3.61 24.68 -7.14
N VAL A 166 4.50 25.18 -8.01
CA VAL A 166 5.53 24.36 -8.68
C VAL A 166 6.45 23.73 -7.64
N GLN A 167 6.98 24.52 -6.70
CA GLN A 167 7.84 24.03 -5.62
C GLN A 167 7.14 22.93 -4.81
N ARG A 168 5.89 23.15 -4.41
CA ARG A 168 5.12 22.17 -3.64
C ARG A 168 4.92 20.87 -4.41
N LYS A 169 4.56 20.94 -5.70
CA LYS A 169 4.34 19.75 -6.54
C LYS A 169 5.63 18.94 -6.74
N ILE A 170 6.76 19.61 -6.96
CA ILE A 170 8.07 18.95 -7.07
C ILE A 170 8.45 18.27 -5.75
N ALA A 171 8.26 18.95 -4.62
CA ALA A 171 8.52 18.36 -3.30
C ALA A 171 7.60 17.16 -3.00
N GLU A 172 6.32 17.26 -3.38
CA GLU A 172 5.32 16.21 -3.22
C GLU A 172 5.70 14.95 -4.01
N ILE A 173 6.01 15.08 -5.31
CA ILE A 173 6.38 13.91 -6.12
C ILE A 173 7.67 13.26 -5.62
N ARG A 174 8.66 14.05 -5.22
CA ARG A 174 9.91 13.52 -4.62
C ARG A 174 9.62 12.71 -3.37
N LYS A 175 8.76 13.22 -2.48
CA LYS A 175 8.36 12.50 -1.27
C LYS A 175 7.62 11.20 -1.59
N VAL A 176 6.73 11.22 -2.58
CA VAL A 176 6.01 10.01 -3.03
C VAL A 176 6.97 8.98 -3.60
N GLU A 177 7.92 9.39 -4.43
CA GLU A 177 8.93 8.51 -5.01
C GLU A 177 9.88 7.93 -3.95
N GLU A 178 10.33 8.75 -3.00
CA GLU A 178 11.11 8.31 -1.85
C GLU A 178 10.34 7.23 -1.06
N MET A 179 9.07 7.48 -0.74
CA MET A 179 8.23 6.54 0.00
C MET A 179 8.03 5.23 -0.78
N ARG A 180 7.80 5.30 -2.11
CA ARG A 180 7.64 4.10 -2.95
C ARG A 180 8.93 3.31 -3.14
N SER A 181 10.08 4.00 -3.15
CA SER A 181 11.39 3.37 -3.18
C SER A 181 11.71 2.67 -1.86
N ARG A 182 11.35 3.29 -0.73
CA ARG A 182 11.53 2.73 0.61
C ARG A 182 10.59 1.55 0.88
N TYR A 183 9.39 1.60 0.30
CA TYR A 183 8.33 0.62 0.51
C TYR A 183 7.80 0.09 -0.83
N PRO A 184 8.56 -0.75 -1.54
CA PRO A 184 8.16 -1.28 -2.82
C PRO A 184 7.01 -2.29 -2.69
N LEU A 185 6.02 -2.19 -3.57
CA LEU A 185 5.09 -3.29 -3.82
C LEU A 185 5.75 -4.34 -4.72
N MET A 186 5.60 -5.61 -4.36
CA MET A 186 6.07 -6.73 -5.19
C MET A 186 5.47 -6.63 -6.60
N HIS A 187 6.27 -6.87 -7.63
CA HIS A 187 6.00 -6.49 -9.03
C HIS A 187 4.84 -7.24 -9.74
N GLY A 188 3.99 -7.97 -9.00
CA GLY A 188 2.86 -8.72 -9.57
C GLY A 188 1.48 -8.03 -9.49
N GLU A 189 1.32 -6.96 -8.69
CA GLU A 189 -0.01 -6.51 -8.23
C GLU A 189 -0.37 -5.08 -8.68
N ARG A 190 0.24 -4.59 -9.77
CA ARG A 190 -0.06 -3.24 -10.31
C ARG A 190 -1.40 -3.14 -11.06
N THR A 191 -2.07 -4.25 -11.31
CA THR A 191 -3.32 -4.29 -12.08
C THR A 191 -4.51 -4.47 -11.16
N LEU A 192 -5.08 -3.34 -10.74
CA LEU A 192 -6.54 -3.25 -10.58
C LEU A 192 -7.13 -3.41 -11.99
N ASN A 193 -7.42 -4.66 -12.38
CA ASN A 193 -8.31 -4.96 -13.51
C ASN A 193 -9.74 -5.05 -12.98
#